data_AF-A0A9P8ETZ3-F1
#
_entry.id   AF-A0A9P8ETZ3-F1
#
_cell.length_a   1.000
_cell.length_b   1.000
_cell.length_c   1.000
_cell.angle_alpha   90.00
_cell.angle_beta   90.00
_cell.angle_gamma   90.00
#
_symmetry.space_group_name_H-M   'P 1'
#
loop_
_entity.id
_entity.type
_entity.pdbx_description
1 polymer ?
#
loop_
_entity_poly.entity_id
_entity_poly.type
_entity_poly.pdbx_seq_one_letter_code
_entity_poly.pdbx_strand_id
1 'polypeptide(L)'
;MYIEMIRRSKLFEKCSPNIATPLADLTRVWQAWQDQESHNRTAYTWVILDQEMCLFQDSTSTLFTSVTSFNTPVPNSDQLWHATSAEQWAHDVGYNGSGTVTFPRSLDEYIRALREEKTTIDLSKLTPITLRLMLCHLQKVVSRVRALIADMTDDAVHMDEARDMLRRWYDLANGGCTDTRTPAMGANMIIYHLLSLNTLANFPEIERIARSDRTDPLKKPAHWVRSYHFEDCPRIFFHCGQILRTIRYMEEHTRPPWWAGAVYRVALIAWMNSMVVADTDAGANNHGSSQLTTTILDDLAAEHPLIKAYLDRHQGVPVFSQIEGGYLALDVPSDILAHCANLLGVDPPLDLVKGVRTKLLKLVARWQ
;
A
#
# COMPACT_ATOMS: atom_id res chain seq x y z
N MET A 1 10.98 9.65 20.16
CA MET A 1 11.36 9.12 21.49
C MET A 1 11.25 7.60 21.55
N TYR A 2 10.05 7.02 21.40
CA TYR A 2 9.87 5.54 21.47
C TYR A 2 10.63 4.75 20.40
N ILE A 3 10.67 5.25 19.16
CA ILE A 3 11.47 4.65 18.07
C ILE A 3 12.97 4.62 18.39
N GLU A 4 13.49 5.68 18.99
CA GLU A 4 14.88 5.76 19.43
C GLU A 4 15.18 4.80 20.61
N MET A 5 14.18 4.50 21.44
CA MET A 5 14.30 3.47 22.50
C MET A 5 14.32 2.06 21.91
N ILE A 6 13.49 1.79 20.89
CA ILE A 6 13.49 0.51 20.17
C ILE A 6 14.84 0.27 19.50
N ARG A 7 15.42 1.30 18.87
CA ARG A 7 16.78 1.25 18.32
C ARG A 7 17.81 0.79 19.35
N ARG A 8 17.77 1.35 20.55
CA ARG A 8 18.71 1.02 21.64
C ARG A 8 18.45 -0.34 22.29
N SER A 9 17.26 -0.91 22.09
CA SER A 9 16.88 -2.20 22.66
C SER A 9 17.46 -3.41 21.94
N LYS A 10 18.33 -3.21 20.94
CA LYS A 10 19.01 -4.28 20.16
C LYS A 10 18.06 -5.24 19.46
N LEU A 11 16.84 -4.79 19.25
CA LEU A 11 15.73 -5.62 18.86
C LEU A 11 15.85 -6.14 17.42
N PHE A 12 16.66 -5.46 16.60
CA PHE A 12 17.00 -5.84 15.22
C PHE A 12 18.43 -6.42 15.07
N GLU A 13 19.15 -6.66 16.18
CA GLU A 13 20.44 -7.37 16.12
C GLU A 13 20.22 -8.84 15.76
N LYS A 14 21.21 -9.46 15.10
CA LYS A 14 21.14 -10.87 14.68
C LYS A 14 21.08 -11.77 15.91
N CYS A 15 19.92 -12.33 16.22
CA CYS A 15 19.84 -13.47 17.13
C CYS A 15 20.46 -14.70 16.43
N SER A 16 21.55 -15.23 16.98
CA SER A 16 22.12 -16.49 16.50
C SER A 16 21.12 -17.63 16.75
N PRO A 17 20.63 -18.32 15.71
CA PRO A 17 19.71 -19.42 15.86
C PRO A 17 20.48 -20.69 16.20
N ASN A 18 21.40 -20.64 17.16
CA ASN A 18 21.97 -21.87 17.70
C ASN A 18 21.06 -22.35 18.82
N ILE A 19 19.85 -22.80 18.44
CA ILE A 19 19.10 -23.78 19.24
C ILE A 19 19.84 -25.12 19.06
N ALA A 20 21.12 -25.18 19.44
CA ALA A 20 21.87 -26.41 19.56
C ALA A 20 21.48 -27.05 20.89
N THR A 21 20.18 -27.37 21.04
CA THR A 21 19.73 -28.14 22.20
C THR A 21 19.90 -29.62 21.86
N PRO A 22 20.48 -30.42 22.78
CA PRO A 22 20.58 -31.85 22.56
C PRO A 22 19.20 -32.44 22.27
N LEU A 23 19.18 -33.38 21.32
CA LEU A 23 18.07 -34.05 20.61
C LEU A 23 16.85 -34.52 21.43
N ALA A 24 16.81 -34.34 22.75
CA ALA A 24 15.95 -35.09 23.64
C ALA A 24 14.69 -34.35 24.13
N ASP A 25 14.59 -33.02 23.98
CA ASP A 25 13.44 -32.26 24.52
C ASP A 25 12.82 -31.33 23.46
N LEU A 26 11.87 -31.89 22.70
CA LEU A 26 11.10 -31.18 21.68
C LEU A 26 10.35 -29.97 22.26
N THR A 27 9.84 -30.09 23.49
CA THR A 27 9.13 -29.02 24.19
C THR A 27 10.06 -27.84 24.42
N ARG A 28 11.29 -28.09 24.88
CA ARG A 28 12.27 -27.03 25.09
C ARG A 28 12.72 -26.36 23.79
N VAL A 29 12.86 -27.12 22.70
CA VAL A 29 13.15 -26.57 21.37
C VAL A 29 12.02 -25.66 20.90
N TRP A 30 10.77 -26.11 21.04
CA TRP A 30 9.59 -25.35 20.67
C TRP A 30 9.45 -24.06 21.50
N GLN A 31 9.67 -24.14 22.81
CA GLN A 31 9.65 -22.98 23.71
C GLN A 31 10.70 -21.93 23.31
N ALA A 32 11.93 -22.36 23.04
CA ALA A 32 13.00 -21.48 22.58
C ALA A 32 12.69 -20.84 21.21
N TRP A 33 12.05 -21.60 20.31
CA TRP A 33 11.54 -21.06 19.05
C TRP A 33 10.43 -20.03 19.28
N GLN A 34 9.49 -20.28 20.20
CA GLN A 34 8.41 -19.34 20.54
C GLN A 34 8.97 -18.03 21.09
N ASP A 35 9.95 -18.08 21.98
CA ASP A 35 10.59 -16.88 22.53
C ASP A 35 11.25 -16.04 21.42
N GLN A 36 11.96 -16.69 20.51
CA GLN A 36 12.58 -16.02 19.37
C GLN A 36 11.57 -15.47 18.38
N GLU A 37 10.52 -16.22 18.07
CA GLU A 37 9.46 -15.82 17.15
C GLU A 37 8.64 -14.66 17.74
N SER A 38 8.38 -14.67 19.05
CA SER A 38 7.76 -13.55 19.80
C SER A 38 8.58 -12.27 19.67
N HIS A 39 9.90 -12.39 19.83
CA HIS A 39 10.84 -11.28 19.63
C HIS A 39 10.79 -10.75 18.20
N ASN A 40 10.85 -11.63 17.19
CA ASN A 40 10.80 -11.25 15.77
C ASN A 40 9.47 -10.56 15.42
N ARG A 41 8.35 -11.11 15.87
CA ARG A 41 7.01 -10.54 15.66
C ARG A 41 6.87 -9.17 16.29
N THR A 42 7.37 -9.00 17.52
CA THR A 42 7.38 -7.71 18.21
C THR A 42 8.20 -6.68 17.43
N ALA A 43 9.38 -7.07 16.94
CA ALA A 43 10.25 -6.23 16.13
C ALA A 43 9.58 -5.70 14.88
N TYR A 44 9.02 -6.60 14.10
CA TYR A 44 8.42 -6.25 12.84
C TYR A 44 7.05 -5.59 12.98
N THR A 45 6.35 -5.79 14.10
CA THR A 45 5.13 -5.03 14.43
C THR A 45 5.44 -3.53 14.59
N TRP A 46 6.53 -3.18 15.27
CA TRP A 46 6.96 -1.78 15.39
C TRP A 46 7.34 -1.16 14.05
N VAL A 47 7.98 -1.94 13.17
CA VAL A 47 8.31 -1.50 11.80
C VAL A 47 7.05 -1.18 11.01
N ILE A 48 6.05 -2.06 11.05
CA ILE A 48 4.77 -1.88 10.35
C ILE A 48 4.03 -0.66 10.91
N LEU A 49 3.97 -0.53 12.24
CA LEU A 49 3.29 0.60 12.87
C LEU A 49 3.91 1.95 12.49
N ASP A 50 5.24 2.09 12.59
CA ASP A 50 5.95 3.31 12.18
C ASP A 50 5.70 3.62 10.70
N GLN A 51 5.75 2.59 9.85
CA GLN A 51 5.52 2.77 8.42
C GLN A 51 4.08 3.21 8.10
N GLU A 52 3.07 2.59 8.69
CA GLU A 52 1.66 2.95 8.46
C GLU A 52 1.40 4.39 8.94
N MET A 53 1.91 4.76 10.11
CA MET A 53 1.81 6.14 10.60
C MET A 53 2.47 7.13 9.64
N CYS A 54 3.69 6.83 9.19
CA CYS A 54 4.43 7.67 8.25
C CYS A 54 3.76 7.76 6.88
N LEU A 55 3.13 6.68 6.40
CA LEU A 55 2.41 6.66 5.12
C LEU A 55 1.27 7.68 5.13
N PHE A 56 0.47 7.71 6.21
CA PHE A 56 -0.67 8.61 6.31
C PHE A 56 -0.30 10.04 6.70
N GLN A 57 0.89 10.26 7.25
CA GLN A 57 1.44 11.58 7.57
C GLN A 57 2.32 12.18 6.45
N ASP A 58 2.55 11.44 5.36
CA ASP A 58 3.51 11.78 4.30
C ASP A 58 4.91 12.11 4.84
N SER A 59 5.32 11.38 5.88
CA SER A 59 6.62 11.56 6.52
C SER A 59 7.55 10.37 6.24
N THR A 60 8.85 10.60 6.34
CA THR A 60 9.83 9.53 6.20
C THR A 60 9.84 8.67 7.48
N SER A 61 9.84 7.35 7.31
CA SER A 61 9.94 6.41 8.44
C SER A 61 11.18 6.68 9.29
N THR A 62 10.94 6.86 10.59
CA THR A 62 12.00 7.12 11.56
C THR A 62 12.79 5.85 11.90
N LEU A 63 12.15 4.67 11.86
CA LEU A 63 12.84 3.40 12.08
C LEU A 63 13.76 3.05 10.90
N PHE A 64 13.26 3.12 9.67
CA PHE A 64 14.06 2.74 8.49
C PHE A 64 15.21 3.72 8.20
N THR A 65 15.12 4.97 8.65
CA THR A 65 16.23 5.94 8.57
C THR A 65 17.30 5.69 9.63
N SER A 66 16.92 5.08 10.76
CA SER A 66 17.80 4.88 11.91
C SER A 66 18.42 3.48 11.99
N VAL A 67 17.75 2.46 11.42
CA VAL A 67 18.23 1.07 11.37
C VAL A 67 18.98 0.84 10.06
N THR A 68 20.25 0.45 10.16
CA THR A 68 21.15 0.25 9.01
C THR A 68 20.92 -1.08 8.30
N SER A 69 20.44 -2.10 9.01
CA SER A 69 20.14 -3.44 8.46
C SER A 69 19.10 -4.16 9.32
N PHE A 70 18.20 -4.88 8.66
CA PHE A 70 17.20 -5.74 9.29
C PHE A 70 17.66 -7.20 9.18
N ASN A 71 18.62 -7.56 10.03
CA ASN A 71 19.23 -8.89 10.03
C ASN A 71 18.42 -9.95 10.77
N THR A 72 17.40 -9.54 11.54
CA THR A 72 16.49 -10.44 12.23
C THR A 72 15.64 -11.22 11.22
N PRO A 73 15.48 -12.55 11.37
CA PRO A 73 14.58 -13.36 10.57
C PRO A 73 13.17 -12.76 10.52
N VAL A 74 12.54 -12.71 9.34
CA VAL A 74 11.12 -12.32 9.26
C VAL A 74 10.24 -13.31 10.04
N PRO A 75 9.06 -12.89 10.54
CA PRO A 75 8.15 -13.81 11.22
C PRO A 75 7.74 -14.99 10.34
N ASN A 76 7.59 -16.16 10.96
CA ASN A 76 7.04 -17.35 10.34
C ASN A 76 5.53 -17.22 10.05
N SER A 77 4.94 -18.22 9.40
CA SER A 77 3.49 -18.25 9.19
C SER A 77 2.73 -18.26 10.53
N ASP A 78 1.52 -17.69 10.52
CA ASP A 78 0.67 -17.67 11.72
C ASP A 78 0.22 -19.08 12.13
N GLN A 79 0.14 -20.02 11.18
CA GLN A 79 -0.12 -21.43 11.49
C GLN A 79 0.94 -22.00 12.44
N LEU A 80 2.24 -21.75 12.18
CA LEU A 80 3.32 -22.22 13.05
C LEU A 80 3.27 -21.53 14.42
N TRP A 81 2.92 -20.25 14.45
CA TRP A 81 2.80 -19.48 15.69
C TRP A 81 1.65 -19.96 16.58
N HIS A 82 0.54 -20.36 15.98
CA HIS A 82 -0.65 -20.84 16.67
C HIS A 82 -0.69 -22.37 16.91
N ALA A 83 0.42 -23.08 16.67
CA ALA A 83 0.53 -24.48 17.04
C ALA A 83 0.21 -24.68 18.53
N THR A 84 -0.57 -25.70 18.88
CA THR A 84 -1.05 -25.94 20.25
C THR A 84 -0.19 -26.91 21.05
N SER A 85 0.76 -27.59 20.38
CA SER A 85 1.67 -28.56 20.98
C SER A 85 3.01 -28.57 20.24
N ALA A 86 4.05 -29.07 20.92
CA ALA A 86 5.38 -29.18 20.36
C ALA A 86 5.41 -30.17 19.19
N GLU A 87 4.59 -31.22 19.26
CA GLU A 87 4.43 -32.24 18.23
C GLU A 87 3.77 -31.67 16.97
N GLN A 88 2.70 -30.89 17.13
CA GLN A 88 2.04 -30.21 16.01
C GLN A 88 2.99 -29.23 15.32
N TRP A 89 3.72 -28.43 16.11
CA TRP A 89 4.72 -27.52 15.58
C TRP A 89 5.83 -28.25 14.83
N ALA A 90 6.34 -29.35 15.39
CA ALA A 90 7.38 -30.17 14.77
C ALA A 90 6.94 -30.76 13.44
N HIS A 91 5.70 -31.24 13.37
CA HIS A 91 5.09 -31.73 12.14
C HIS A 91 5.01 -30.61 11.09
N ASP A 92 4.46 -29.45 11.45
CA ASP A 92 4.18 -28.36 10.51
C ASP A 92 5.46 -27.66 10.01
N VAL A 93 6.51 -27.61 10.83
CA VAL A 93 7.81 -27.08 10.42
C VAL A 93 8.66 -28.12 9.65
N GLY A 94 8.22 -29.38 9.61
CA GLY A 94 8.96 -30.48 9.00
C GLY A 94 10.20 -30.90 9.79
N TYR A 95 10.16 -30.79 11.12
CA TYR A 95 11.26 -31.16 12.00
C TYR A 95 11.48 -32.68 11.99
N ASN A 96 12.63 -33.13 11.48
CA ASN A 96 12.98 -34.54 11.31
C ASN A 96 13.90 -35.09 12.42
N GLY A 97 14.07 -34.36 13.53
CA GLY A 97 14.97 -34.76 14.62
C GLY A 97 16.46 -34.51 14.36
N SER A 98 16.87 -33.99 13.19
CA SER A 98 18.28 -33.68 12.89
C SER A 98 18.79 -32.35 13.47
N GLY A 99 18.00 -31.70 14.34
CA GLY A 99 18.47 -30.60 15.19
C GLY A 99 18.50 -29.20 14.56
N THR A 100 18.11 -29.01 13.30
CA THR A 100 18.10 -27.67 12.67
C THR A 100 16.70 -27.26 12.22
N VAL A 101 16.09 -26.35 12.98
CA VAL A 101 14.90 -25.60 12.55
C VAL A 101 15.37 -24.54 11.55
N THR A 102 14.78 -24.54 10.35
CA THR A 102 15.11 -23.54 9.34
C THR A 102 14.32 -22.26 9.62
N PHE A 103 15.01 -21.19 9.99
CA PHE A 103 14.37 -19.88 10.16
C PHE A 103 14.15 -19.21 8.80
N PRO A 104 13.09 -18.38 8.65
CA PRO A 104 12.94 -17.51 7.51
C PRO A 104 14.18 -16.62 7.32
N ARG A 105 14.39 -16.19 6.09
CA ARG A 105 15.45 -15.24 5.76
C ARG A 105 15.19 -13.87 6.39
N SER A 106 16.22 -13.06 6.49
CA SER A 106 16.07 -11.69 6.97
C SER A 106 15.35 -10.83 5.93
N LEU A 107 14.79 -9.68 6.34
CA LEU A 107 14.15 -8.76 5.40
C LEU A 107 15.13 -8.28 4.33
N ASP A 108 16.39 -8.01 4.70
CA ASP A 108 17.43 -7.57 3.76
C ASP A 108 17.71 -8.62 2.67
N GLU A 109 17.64 -9.91 3.00
CA GLU A 109 17.79 -10.98 2.01
C GLU A 109 16.64 -11.00 1.00
N TYR A 110 15.39 -10.85 1.45
CA TYR A 110 14.23 -10.77 0.54
C TYR A 110 14.26 -9.51 -0.32
N ILE A 111 14.68 -8.38 0.24
CA ILE A 111 14.81 -7.12 -0.49
C ILE A 111 15.91 -7.20 -1.57
N ARG A 112 17.02 -7.86 -1.27
CA ARG A 112 18.06 -8.15 -2.27
C ARG A 112 17.50 -9.05 -3.37
N ALA A 113 16.79 -10.11 -3.01
CA ALA A 113 16.16 -11.01 -3.97
C ALA A 113 15.12 -10.31 -4.87
N LEU A 114 14.40 -9.31 -4.36
CA LEU A 114 13.46 -8.50 -5.16
C LEU A 114 14.17 -7.66 -6.25
N ARG A 115 15.38 -7.17 -5.95
CA ARG A 115 16.19 -6.38 -6.91
C ARG A 115 16.87 -7.24 -7.97
N GLU A 116 17.24 -8.46 -7.63
CA GLU A 116 17.94 -9.38 -8.52
C GLU A 116 16.97 -10.08 -9.49
N GLU A 117 17.34 -10.21 -10.76
CA GLU A 117 16.56 -10.96 -11.76
C GLU A 117 16.64 -12.47 -11.55
N LYS A 118 17.75 -12.95 -10.97
CA LYS A 118 17.98 -14.35 -10.61
C LYS A 118 18.33 -14.42 -9.14
N THR A 119 17.40 -14.92 -8.33
CA THR A 119 17.62 -15.14 -6.91
C THR A 119 17.68 -16.63 -6.57
N THR A 120 18.42 -16.96 -5.52
CA THR A 120 18.44 -18.30 -4.91
C THR A 120 17.31 -18.49 -3.90
N ILE A 121 16.57 -17.43 -3.58
CA ILE A 121 15.44 -17.46 -2.65
C ILE A 121 14.19 -17.90 -3.43
N ASP A 122 13.51 -18.93 -2.92
CA ASP A 122 12.20 -19.34 -3.44
C ASP A 122 11.13 -18.32 -3.03
N LEU A 123 10.84 -17.36 -3.92
CA LEU A 123 9.83 -16.32 -3.70
C LEU A 123 8.40 -16.82 -3.94
N SER A 124 8.19 -18.10 -4.25
CA SER A 124 6.84 -18.68 -4.44
C SER A 124 6.14 -19.03 -3.12
N LYS A 125 6.82 -18.85 -1.98
CA LYS A 125 6.31 -19.19 -0.63
C LYS A 125 6.31 -17.98 0.30
N LEU A 126 5.95 -16.81 -0.22
CA LEU A 126 5.93 -15.59 0.58
C LEU A 126 4.63 -15.51 1.40
N THR A 127 4.81 -15.27 2.71
CA THR A 127 3.69 -15.00 3.61
C THR A 127 3.20 -13.54 3.46
N PRO A 128 1.93 -13.24 3.77
CA PRO A 128 1.42 -11.86 3.75
C PRO A 128 2.25 -10.90 4.61
N ILE A 129 2.79 -11.36 5.75
CA ILE A 129 3.65 -10.54 6.61
C ILE A 129 5.00 -10.23 5.95
N THR A 130 5.60 -11.18 5.24
CA THR A 130 6.85 -10.95 4.49
C THR A 130 6.61 -9.90 3.40
N LEU A 131 5.51 -10.03 2.66
CA LEU A 131 5.11 -9.06 1.65
C LEU A 131 4.86 -7.66 2.25
N ARG A 132 4.20 -7.57 3.41
CA ARG A 132 4.01 -6.31 4.15
C ARG A 132 5.34 -5.65 4.50
N LEU A 133 6.30 -6.42 5.00
CA LEU A 133 7.61 -5.89 5.38
C LEU A 133 8.41 -5.41 4.16
N MET A 134 8.27 -6.09 3.03
CA MET A 134 8.85 -5.63 1.78
C MET A 134 8.25 -4.28 1.34
N LEU A 135 6.92 -4.11 1.44
CA LEU A 135 6.28 -2.81 1.19
C LEU A 135 6.81 -1.72 2.12
N CYS A 136 7.11 -2.05 3.38
CA CYS A 136 7.67 -1.08 4.31
C CYS A 136 9.03 -0.53 3.83
N HIS A 137 9.88 -1.40 3.29
CA HIS A 137 11.11 -0.98 2.64
C HIS A 137 10.85 -0.16 1.37
N LEU A 138 9.90 -0.58 0.53
CA LEU A 138 9.57 0.16 -0.70
C LEU A 138 9.05 1.56 -0.41
N GLN A 139 8.29 1.76 0.65
CA GLN A 139 7.91 3.10 1.08
C GLN A 139 9.12 3.97 1.39
N LYS A 140 10.10 3.43 2.13
CA LYS A 140 11.36 4.16 2.41
C LYS A 140 12.02 4.61 1.11
N VAL A 141 12.10 3.73 0.11
CA VAL A 141 12.66 4.05 -1.21
C VAL A 141 11.87 5.18 -1.86
N VAL A 142 10.54 5.04 -1.99
CA VAL A 142 9.67 6.06 -2.59
C VAL A 142 9.78 7.41 -1.87
N SER A 143 9.71 7.43 -0.53
CA SER A 143 9.84 8.65 0.27
C SER A 143 11.20 9.32 0.08
N ARG A 144 12.29 8.55 0.02
CA ARG A 144 13.64 9.08 -0.21
C ARG A 144 13.76 9.70 -1.59
N VAL A 145 13.33 9.01 -2.64
CA VAL A 145 13.44 9.55 -4.01
C VAL A 145 12.58 10.81 -4.16
N ARG A 146 11.38 10.84 -3.58
CA ARG A 146 10.56 12.06 -3.54
C ARG A 146 11.24 13.23 -2.84
N ALA A 147 11.91 12.98 -1.71
CA ALA A 147 12.66 14.01 -1.01
C ALA A 147 13.81 14.55 -1.88
N LEU A 148 14.53 13.66 -2.59
CA LEU A 148 15.59 14.05 -3.51
C LEU A 148 15.07 14.90 -4.69
N ILE A 149 13.93 14.52 -5.29
CA ILE A 149 13.29 15.29 -6.38
C ILE A 149 12.80 16.66 -5.89
N ALA A 150 12.32 16.75 -4.65
CA ALA A 150 11.93 18.05 -4.08
C ALA A 150 13.14 18.99 -3.92
N ASP A 151 14.32 18.43 -3.65
CA ASP A 151 15.56 19.19 -3.43
C ASP A 151 16.37 19.42 -4.73
N MET A 152 16.18 18.60 -5.79
CA MET A 152 16.97 18.60 -7.03
C MET A 152 16.09 18.38 -8.28
N THR A 153 16.36 19.10 -9.38
CA THR A 153 15.43 19.21 -10.53
C THR A 153 15.35 18.04 -11.50
N ASP A 154 16.11 16.95 -11.36
CA ASP A 154 15.98 15.82 -12.31
C ASP A 154 16.53 14.51 -11.75
N ASP A 155 15.63 13.69 -11.18
CA ASP A 155 15.98 12.34 -10.73
C ASP A 155 14.92 11.30 -11.12
N ALA A 156 14.40 11.41 -12.36
CA ALA A 156 13.41 10.50 -12.91
C ALA A 156 13.85 9.02 -12.88
N VAL A 157 15.15 8.77 -13.06
CA VAL A 157 15.74 7.42 -13.07
C VAL A 157 15.51 6.68 -11.75
N HIS A 158 15.70 7.36 -10.61
CA HIS A 158 15.50 6.72 -9.30
C HIS A 158 14.01 6.46 -9.02
N MET A 159 13.10 7.25 -9.59
CA MET A 159 11.66 6.99 -9.50
C MET A 159 11.25 5.79 -10.32
N ASP A 160 11.81 5.62 -11.51
CA ASP A 160 11.56 4.45 -12.35
C ASP A 160 12.07 3.17 -11.69
N GLU A 161 13.23 3.18 -11.04
CA GLU A 161 13.69 2.04 -10.23
C GLU A 161 12.72 1.72 -9.09
N ALA A 162 12.20 2.73 -8.39
CA ALA A 162 11.21 2.53 -7.33
C ALA A 162 9.90 1.93 -7.85
N ARG A 163 9.43 2.39 -9.03
CA ARG A 163 8.25 1.86 -9.72
C ARG A 163 8.46 0.41 -10.18
N ASP A 164 9.63 0.08 -10.70
CA ASP A 164 10.00 -1.28 -11.10
C ASP A 164 10.00 -2.24 -9.91
N MET A 165 10.56 -1.82 -8.78
CA MET A 165 10.52 -2.61 -7.56
C MET A 165 9.10 -2.84 -7.05
N LEU A 166 8.23 -1.81 -7.11
CA LEU A 166 6.81 -1.94 -6.78
C LEU A 166 6.11 -2.92 -7.71
N ARG A 167 6.35 -2.84 -9.03
CA ARG A 167 5.80 -3.79 -10.01
C ARG A 167 6.21 -5.22 -9.71
N ARG A 168 7.51 -5.48 -9.48
CA ARG A 168 7.99 -6.82 -9.12
C ARG A 168 7.35 -7.34 -7.84
N TRP A 169 7.15 -6.46 -6.85
CA TRP A 169 6.44 -6.84 -5.62
C TRP A 169 4.99 -7.27 -5.93
N TYR A 170 4.30 -6.54 -6.81
CA TYR A 170 2.93 -6.87 -7.21
C TYR A 170 2.83 -8.22 -7.93
N ASP A 171 3.77 -8.49 -8.83
CA ASP A 171 3.85 -9.77 -9.55
C ASP A 171 4.06 -10.94 -8.58
N LEU A 172 4.93 -10.77 -7.59
CA LEU A 172 5.14 -11.74 -6.51
C LEU A 172 3.89 -11.93 -5.64
N ALA A 173 3.23 -10.83 -5.30
CA ALA A 173 2.02 -10.83 -4.48
C ALA A 173 0.87 -11.59 -5.17
N ASN A 174 0.74 -11.46 -6.49
CA ASN A 174 -0.29 -12.15 -7.28
C ASN A 174 0.07 -13.59 -7.65
N GLY A 175 1.35 -13.89 -7.90
CA GLY A 175 1.79 -15.19 -8.41
C GLY A 175 2.36 -16.15 -7.35
N GLY A 176 2.86 -15.64 -6.22
CA GLY A 176 3.69 -16.39 -5.27
C GLY A 176 3.21 -16.38 -3.81
N CYS A 177 2.04 -15.80 -3.51
CA CYS A 177 1.47 -15.87 -2.17
C CYS A 177 0.47 -17.03 -2.08
N THR A 178 0.66 -17.93 -1.11
CA THR A 178 -0.22 -19.10 -0.91
C THR A 178 -1.56 -18.73 -0.30
N ASP A 179 -1.72 -17.51 0.23
CA ASP A 179 -2.90 -17.07 0.99
C ASP A 179 -3.42 -15.69 0.54
N THR A 180 -3.90 -15.64 -0.71
CA THR A 180 -4.26 -14.41 -1.42
C THR A 180 -5.57 -13.76 -0.95
N ARG A 181 -6.38 -14.44 -0.13
CA ARG A 181 -7.72 -13.97 0.27
C ARG A 181 -7.81 -13.47 1.71
N THR A 182 -6.68 -13.29 2.38
CA THR A 182 -6.66 -12.80 3.77
C THR A 182 -6.90 -11.29 3.86
N PRO A 183 -7.46 -10.80 4.98
CA PRO A 183 -7.51 -9.36 5.26
C PRO A 183 -6.13 -8.69 5.24
N ALA A 184 -5.09 -9.41 5.70
CA ALA A 184 -3.71 -8.94 5.64
C ALA A 184 -3.25 -8.67 4.21
N MET A 185 -3.61 -9.55 3.27
CA MET A 185 -3.31 -9.37 1.85
C MET A 185 -4.08 -8.21 1.23
N GLY A 186 -5.37 -8.06 1.56
CA GLY A 186 -6.15 -6.89 1.15
C GLY A 186 -5.51 -5.57 1.61
N ALA A 187 -5.07 -5.52 2.86
CA ALA A 187 -4.34 -4.38 3.40
C ALA A 187 -2.99 -4.15 2.70
N ASN A 188 -2.25 -5.21 2.34
CA ASN A 188 -1.03 -5.11 1.53
C ASN A 188 -1.31 -4.48 0.16
N MET A 189 -2.39 -4.90 -0.51
CA MET A 189 -2.77 -4.37 -1.82
C MET A 189 -3.17 -2.90 -1.76
N ILE A 190 -3.87 -2.48 -0.71
CA ILE A 190 -4.17 -1.06 -0.48
C ILE A 190 -2.88 -0.26 -0.30
N ILE A 191 -1.95 -0.72 0.53
CA ILE A 191 -0.66 -0.04 0.75
C ILE A 191 0.14 0.02 -0.56
N TYR A 192 0.21 -1.08 -1.31
CA TYR A 192 0.88 -1.11 -2.62
C TYR A 192 0.35 -0.01 -3.54
N HIS A 193 -0.96 0.07 -3.74
CA HIS A 193 -1.55 1.08 -4.60
C HIS A 193 -1.37 2.51 -4.05
N LEU A 194 -1.38 2.72 -2.73
CA LEU A 194 -1.04 4.01 -2.13
C LEU A 194 0.42 4.39 -2.41
N LEU A 195 1.37 3.45 -2.35
CA LEU A 195 2.77 3.70 -2.70
C LEU A 195 2.93 3.99 -4.18
N SER A 196 2.23 3.27 -5.07
CA SER A 196 2.20 3.59 -6.49
C SER A 196 1.65 4.99 -6.76
N LEU A 197 0.56 5.39 -6.10
CA LEU A 197 0.05 6.76 -6.15
C LEU A 197 1.06 7.78 -5.64
N ASN A 198 1.83 7.46 -4.60
CA ASN A 198 2.93 8.32 -4.15
C ASN A 198 4.06 8.43 -5.20
N THR A 199 4.15 7.55 -6.18
CA THR A 199 5.06 7.75 -7.32
C THR A 199 4.48 8.61 -8.43
N LEU A 200 3.17 8.85 -8.43
CA LEU A 200 2.45 9.53 -9.52
C LEU A 200 1.79 10.86 -9.09
N ALA A 201 1.73 11.14 -7.79
CA ALA A 201 1.00 12.28 -7.26
C ALA A 201 1.64 12.83 -5.99
N ASN A 202 1.64 14.15 -5.83
CA ASN A 202 2.12 14.82 -4.62
C ASN A 202 0.97 15.08 -3.63
N PHE A 203 0.63 14.08 -2.81
CA PHE A 203 -0.50 14.18 -1.89
C PHE A 203 -0.48 15.37 -0.90
N PRO A 204 0.62 15.68 -0.19
CA PRO A 204 0.67 16.85 0.70
C PRO A 204 0.21 18.16 0.04
N GLU A 205 0.62 18.32 -1.20
CA GLU A 205 0.34 19.49 -2.00
C GLU A 205 -1.11 19.48 -2.53
N ILE A 206 -1.60 18.33 -2.99
CA ILE A 206 -3.02 18.13 -3.32
C ILE A 206 -3.91 18.48 -2.12
N GLU A 207 -3.55 18.01 -0.93
CA GLU A 207 -4.30 18.32 0.28
C GLU A 207 -4.23 19.81 0.66
N ARG A 208 -3.09 20.46 0.43
CA ARG A 208 -2.94 21.91 0.62
C ARG A 208 -3.87 22.69 -0.30
N ILE A 209 -4.00 22.27 -1.56
CA ILE A 209 -4.91 22.90 -2.54
C ILE A 209 -6.37 22.64 -2.17
N ALA A 210 -6.74 21.40 -1.84
CA ALA A 210 -8.10 21.06 -1.43
C ALA A 210 -8.57 21.91 -0.23
N ARG A 211 -7.63 22.26 0.67
CA ARG A 211 -7.86 23.12 1.83
C ARG A 211 -7.89 24.62 1.52
N SER A 212 -7.37 25.04 0.37
CA SER A 212 -7.33 26.44 -0.05
C SER A 212 -8.71 26.95 -0.46
N ASP A 213 -8.87 28.28 -0.48
CA ASP A 213 -10.13 28.93 -0.84
C ASP A 213 -10.25 29.11 -2.36
N ARG A 214 -11.42 28.79 -2.92
CA ARG A 214 -11.69 28.78 -4.37
C ARG A 214 -11.76 30.21 -4.95
N THR A 215 -12.02 31.20 -4.10
CA THR A 215 -12.29 32.58 -4.51
C THR A 215 -11.05 33.43 -4.76
N ASP A 216 -9.84 32.90 -4.57
CA ASP A 216 -8.60 33.64 -4.78
C ASP A 216 -8.23 33.70 -6.29
N PRO A 217 -8.45 34.83 -6.98
CA PRO A 217 -8.30 34.92 -8.45
C PRO A 217 -6.84 34.86 -8.90
N LEU A 218 -5.90 35.08 -7.98
CA LEU A 218 -4.46 34.97 -8.21
C LEU A 218 -3.99 33.51 -8.23
N LYS A 219 -4.85 32.56 -7.82
CA LYS A 219 -4.57 31.12 -7.77
C LYS A 219 -5.41 30.33 -8.78
N LYS A 220 -5.36 30.70 -10.06
CA LYS A 220 -6.07 29.96 -11.14
C LYS A 220 -5.67 28.48 -11.26
N PRO A 221 -6.52 27.56 -11.74
CA PRO A 221 -6.17 26.15 -11.96
C PRO A 221 -4.91 25.93 -12.81
N ALA A 222 -4.61 26.80 -13.78
CA ALA A 222 -3.52 26.60 -14.74
C ALA A 222 -2.09 26.55 -14.13
N HIS A 223 -1.85 27.21 -12.99
CA HIS A 223 -0.54 27.10 -12.28
C HIS A 223 -0.52 25.91 -11.31
N TRP A 224 -1.68 25.44 -10.85
CA TRP A 224 -1.81 24.17 -10.12
C TRP A 224 -1.46 23.01 -11.06
N VAL A 225 -2.11 22.92 -12.22
CA VAL A 225 -1.96 21.81 -13.18
C VAL A 225 -0.51 21.61 -13.69
N ARG A 226 0.28 22.67 -13.84
CA ARG A 226 1.68 22.57 -14.35
C ARG A 226 2.73 22.23 -13.29
N SER A 227 2.42 22.39 -12.00
CA SER A 227 3.41 22.23 -10.92
C SER A 227 3.40 20.83 -10.29
N TYR A 228 2.48 19.95 -10.71
CA TYR A 228 2.29 18.63 -10.10
C TYR A 228 2.57 17.55 -11.13
N HIS A 229 3.53 16.69 -10.84
CA HIS A 229 3.92 15.52 -11.64
C HIS A 229 2.81 14.45 -11.69
N PHE A 230 1.63 14.79 -12.22
CA PHE A 230 0.61 13.81 -12.66
C PHE A 230 1.09 13.22 -13.97
N GLU A 231 2.06 12.30 -13.88
CA GLU A 231 2.74 11.75 -15.06
C GLU A 231 1.83 10.86 -15.92
N ASP A 232 0.80 10.25 -15.32
CA ASP A 232 -0.11 9.33 -15.99
C ASP A 232 -1.51 9.34 -15.34
N CYS A 233 -2.39 10.22 -15.84
CA CYS A 233 -3.75 10.40 -15.31
C CYS A 233 -4.57 9.09 -15.32
N PRO A 234 -4.53 8.26 -16.39
CA PRO A 234 -5.17 6.95 -16.39
C PRO A 234 -4.69 6.01 -15.29
N ARG A 235 -3.36 5.90 -15.08
CA ARG A 235 -2.81 5.05 -13.99
C ARG A 235 -3.24 5.52 -12.61
N ILE A 236 -3.39 6.83 -12.41
CA ILE A 236 -3.85 7.39 -11.13
C ILE A 236 -5.28 6.93 -10.84
N PHE A 237 -6.21 7.08 -11.80
CA PHE A 237 -7.57 6.59 -11.60
C PHE A 237 -7.63 5.08 -11.41
N PHE A 238 -6.80 4.32 -12.14
CA PHE A 238 -6.68 2.89 -11.95
C PHE A 238 -6.29 2.52 -10.51
N HIS A 239 -5.22 3.10 -9.96
CA HIS A 239 -4.80 2.82 -8.59
C HIS A 239 -5.84 3.25 -7.55
N CYS A 240 -6.47 4.41 -7.74
CA CYS A 240 -7.61 4.84 -6.94
C CYS A 240 -8.75 3.79 -6.97
N GLY A 241 -9.13 3.33 -8.16
CA GLY A 241 -10.15 2.31 -8.34
C GLY A 241 -9.81 0.99 -7.64
N GLN A 242 -8.57 0.49 -7.78
CA GLN A 242 -8.16 -0.76 -7.13
C GLN A 242 -8.14 -0.67 -5.60
N ILE A 243 -7.84 0.50 -5.02
CA ILE A 243 -7.99 0.73 -3.57
C ILE A 243 -9.47 0.64 -3.17
N LEU A 244 -10.36 1.35 -3.87
CA LEU A 244 -11.80 1.33 -3.59
C LEU A 244 -12.38 -0.08 -3.74
N ARG A 245 -12.00 -0.80 -4.80
CA ARG A 245 -12.30 -2.21 -5.04
C ARG A 245 -11.94 -3.04 -3.81
N THR A 246 -10.67 -2.99 -3.41
CA THR A 246 -10.16 -3.80 -2.30
C THR A 246 -10.94 -3.53 -1.01
N ILE A 247 -11.18 -2.26 -0.68
CA ILE A 247 -11.93 -1.88 0.53
C ILE A 247 -13.37 -2.40 0.50
N ARG A 248 -14.06 -2.34 -0.65
CA ARG A 248 -15.43 -2.84 -0.81
C ARG A 248 -15.54 -4.34 -0.60
N TYR A 249 -14.58 -5.10 -1.12
CA TYR A 249 -14.56 -6.55 -1.00
C TYR A 249 -14.07 -7.05 0.36
N MET A 250 -13.48 -6.18 1.20
CA MET A 250 -13.16 -6.53 2.59
C MET A 250 -14.39 -6.46 3.48
N GLU A 251 -14.58 -7.50 4.30
CA GLU A 251 -15.57 -7.50 5.37
C GLU A 251 -15.30 -6.37 6.36
N GLU A 252 -16.34 -5.65 6.77
CA GLU A 252 -16.21 -4.39 7.52
C GLU A 252 -15.37 -4.52 8.81
N HIS A 253 -15.55 -5.62 9.55
CA HIS A 253 -14.83 -5.89 10.80
C HIS A 253 -13.36 -6.31 10.60
N THR A 254 -12.95 -6.59 9.36
CA THR A 254 -11.58 -6.98 9.01
C THR A 254 -10.79 -5.84 8.34
N ARG A 255 -11.44 -4.70 8.08
CA ARG A 255 -10.78 -3.55 7.46
C ARG A 255 -9.70 -3.00 8.39
N PRO A 256 -8.52 -2.61 7.87
CA PRO A 256 -7.47 -2.02 8.69
C PRO A 256 -7.98 -0.75 9.38
N PRO A 257 -7.61 -0.44 10.63
CA PRO A 257 -8.12 0.73 11.35
C PRO A 257 -7.96 2.07 10.60
N TRP A 258 -6.95 2.16 9.72
CA TRP A 258 -6.66 3.33 8.89
C TRP A 258 -7.38 3.37 7.53
N TRP A 259 -8.26 2.41 7.20
CA TRP A 259 -8.87 2.29 5.87
C TRP A 259 -9.58 3.57 5.39
N ALA A 260 -10.23 4.31 6.29
CA ALA A 260 -10.85 5.59 5.94
C ALA A 260 -9.82 6.65 5.54
N GLY A 261 -8.60 6.61 6.09
CA GLY A 261 -7.49 7.43 5.65
C GLY A 261 -7.08 7.12 4.20
N ALA A 262 -7.16 5.85 3.78
CA ALA A 262 -6.93 5.47 2.39
C ALA A 262 -8.02 6.02 1.46
N VAL A 263 -9.29 5.94 1.86
CA VAL A 263 -10.42 6.54 1.12
C VAL A 263 -10.26 8.05 1.00
N TYR A 264 -9.84 8.74 2.06
CA TYR A 264 -9.56 10.18 2.03
C TYR A 264 -8.48 10.53 1.00
N ARG A 265 -7.38 9.77 0.97
CA ARG A 265 -6.29 9.95 -0.01
C ARG A 265 -6.80 9.75 -1.43
N VAL A 266 -7.52 8.65 -1.66
CA VAL A 266 -8.14 8.36 -2.97
C VAL A 266 -9.05 9.50 -3.40
N ALA A 267 -9.93 9.98 -2.52
CA ALA A 267 -10.87 11.04 -2.83
C ALA A 267 -10.18 12.30 -3.35
N LEU A 268 -9.13 12.75 -2.65
CA LEU A 268 -8.41 13.96 -3.04
C LEU A 268 -7.55 13.78 -4.29
N ILE A 269 -6.87 12.64 -4.43
CA ILE A 269 -6.04 12.37 -5.60
C ILE A 269 -6.90 12.25 -6.85
N ALA A 270 -7.99 11.47 -6.80
CA ALA A 270 -8.92 11.33 -7.90
C ALA A 270 -9.65 12.65 -8.21
N TRP A 271 -10.02 13.43 -7.19
CA TRP A 271 -10.59 14.77 -7.36
C TRP A 271 -9.65 15.69 -8.13
N MET A 272 -8.37 15.79 -7.74
CA MET A 272 -7.39 16.61 -8.46
C MET A 272 -7.15 16.09 -9.88
N ASN A 273 -7.02 14.77 -10.05
CA ASN A 273 -6.85 14.14 -11.36
C ASN A 273 -8.03 14.46 -12.30
N SER A 274 -9.26 14.46 -11.76
CA SER A 274 -10.47 14.86 -12.47
C SER A 274 -10.42 16.32 -12.92
N MET A 275 -9.94 17.24 -12.07
CA MET A 275 -9.77 18.64 -12.45
C MET A 275 -8.78 18.81 -13.61
N VAL A 276 -7.68 18.03 -13.62
CA VAL A 276 -6.68 18.04 -14.69
C VAL A 276 -7.27 17.54 -16.02
N VAL A 277 -8.02 16.44 -15.98
CA VAL A 277 -8.67 15.86 -17.16
C VAL A 277 -9.73 16.80 -17.72
N ALA A 278 -10.60 17.35 -16.87
CA ALA A 278 -11.66 18.27 -17.28
C ALA A 278 -11.12 19.54 -17.96
N ASP A 279 -9.99 20.09 -17.50
CA ASP A 279 -9.34 21.26 -18.12
C ASP A 279 -8.73 20.92 -19.49
N THR A 280 -8.20 19.71 -19.63
CA THR A 280 -7.62 19.22 -20.89
C THR A 280 -8.70 18.99 -21.96
N ASP A 281 -9.82 18.37 -21.56
CA ASP A 281 -10.94 18.07 -22.46
C ASP A 281 -11.75 19.32 -22.84
N ALA A 282 -11.85 20.32 -21.95
CA ALA A 282 -12.47 21.61 -22.27
C ALA A 282 -11.75 22.38 -23.41
N GLY A 283 -10.46 22.10 -23.64
CA GLY A 283 -9.69 22.62 -24.78
C GLY A 283 -9.88 21.83 -26.08
N ALA A 284 -10.38 20.59 -26.01
CA ALA A 284 -10.54 19.68 -27.13
C ALA A 284 -11.99 19.65 -27.63
N ASN A 285 -12.43 20.72 -28.32
CA ASN A 285 -13.64 20.66 -29.14
C ASN A 285 -13.45 19.65 -30.29
N ASN A 286 -13.90 18.40 -30.15
CA ASN A 286 -14.64 17.70 -31.22
C ASN A 286 -15.09 16.26 -30.94
N HIS A 287 -16.36 16.04 -31.29
CA HIS A 287 -16.92 14.98 -32.14
C HIS A 287 -16.37 13.55 -32.08
N GLY A 288 -17.26 12.65 -31.64
CA GLY A 288 -17.28 11.25 -32.07
C GLY A 288 -18.04 10.36 -31.09
N SER A 289 -19.38 10.30 -31.20
CA SER A 289 -20.19 9.32 -30.47
C SER A 289 -19.98 7.92 -31.06
N SER A 290 -18.82 7.32 -30.81
CA SER A 290 -18.66 5.88 -30.90
C SER A 290 -19.11 5.28 -29.56
N GLN A 291 -19.81 4.15 -29.58
CA GLN A 291 -20.17 3.41 -28.36
C GLN A 291 -18.90 2.93 -27.67
N LEU A 292 -18.27 3.80 -26.87
CA LEU A 292 -17.08 3.46 -26.11
C LEU A 292 -17.49 2.55 -24.96
N THR A 293 -16.83 1.41 -24.84
CA THR A 293 -17.02 0.48 -23.73
C THR A 293 -16.62 1.13 -22.41
N THR A 294 -17.50 1.02 -21.41
CA THR A 294 -17.24 1.50 -20.05
C THR A 294 -16.26 0.59 -19.32
N THR A 295 -15.25 1.17 -18.66
CA THR A 295 -14.27 0.44 -17.85
C THR A 295 -14.47 0.79 -16.37
N ILE A 296 -14.97 -0.16 -15.59
CA ILE A 296 -15.31 0.05 -14.17
C ILE A 296 -14.07 -0.19 -13.30
N LEU A 297 -13.35 0.87 -12.95
CA LEU A 297 -12.01 0.78 -12.37
C LEU A 297 -11.96 0.22 -10.95
N ASP A 298 -13.07 0.28 -10.24
CA ASP A 298 -13.21 -0.19 -8.85
C ASP A 298 -14.02 -1.48 -8.70
N ASP A 299 -14.37 -2.12 -9.82
CA ASP A 299 -15.08 -3.40 -9.82
C ASP A 299 -14.48 -4.45 -10.78
N LEU A 300 -13.49 -4.05 -11.59
CA LEU A 300 -12.68 -4.99 -12.38
C LEU A 300 -11.34 -5.28 -11.70
N ALA A 301 -10.87 -6.51 -11.80
CA ALA A 301 -9.52 -6.88 -11.36
C ALA A 301 -8.47 -6.21 -12.25
N ALA A 302 -7.28 -5.93 -11.71
CA ALA A 302 -6.19 -5.26 -12.45
C ALA A 302 -5.82 -5.96 -13.77
N GLU A 303 -5.86 -7.28 -13.81
CA GLU A 303 -5.52 -8.06 -15.01
C GLU A 303 -6.63 -8.11 -16.07
N HIS A 304 -7.80 -7.52 -15.79
CA HIS A 304 -8.95 -7.58 -16.67
C HIS A 304 -8.65 -6.92 -18.02
N PRO A 305 -9.08 -7.50 -19.17
CA PRO A 305 -8.76 -6.97 -20.49
C PRO A 305 -9.18 -5.51 -20.71
N LEU A 306 -10.30 -5.08 -20.13
CA LEU A 306 -10.74 -3.67 -20.20
C LEU A 306 -9.83 -2.72 -19.41
N ILE A 307 -9.26 -3.16 -18.29
CA ILE A 307 -8.27 -2.37 -17.54
C ILE A 307 -6.99 -2.22 -18.37
N LYS A 308 -6.49 -3.31 -18.96
CA LYS A 308 -5.32 -3.26 -19.84
C LYS A 308 -5.56 -2.38 -21.07
N ALA A 309 -6.73 -2.51 -21.72
CA ALA A 309 -7.10 -1.65 -22.84
C ALA A 309 -7.15 -0.16 -22.46
N TYR A 310 -7.68 0.15 -21.27
CA TYR A 310 -7.72 1.51 -20.74
C TYR A 310 -6.31 2.06 -20.46
N LEU A 311 -5.45 1.28 -19.81
CA LEU A 311 -4.10 1.72 -19.44
C LEU A 311 -3.14 1.80 -20.64
N ASP A 312 -3.13 0.78 -21.50
CA ASP A 312 -2.11 0.65 -22.56
C ASP A 312 -2.53 1.34 -23.86
N ARG A 313 -3.84 1.42 -24.11
CA ARG A 313 -4.39 1.94 -25.39
C ARG A 313 -5.27 3.18 -25.20
N HIS A 314 -5.44 3.67 -23.97
CA HIS A 314 -6.36 4.76 -23.64
C HIS A 314 -7.77 4.53 -24.20
N GLN A 315 -8.24 3.27 -24.18
CA GLN A 315 -9.54 2.88 -24.71
C GLN A 315 -10.59 2.72 -23.62
N GLY A 316 -11.80 3.17 -23.92
CA GLY A 316 -12.96 3.05 -23.04
C GLY A 316 -13.16 4.25 -22.13
N VAL A 317 -14.34 4.35 -21.53
CA VAL A 317 -14.72 5.44 -20.62
C VAL A 317 -14.53 4.95 -19.19
N PRO A 318 -13.55 5.48 -18.43
CA PRO A 318 -13.31 5.06 -17.06
C PRO A 318 -14.38 5.58 -16.12
N VAL A 319 -14.89 4.72 -15.24
CA VAL A 319 -15.89 5.07 -14.23
C VAL A 319 -15.62 4.39 -12.90
N PHE A 320 -16.20 4.92 -11.83
CA PHE A 320 -16.39 4.19 -10.57
C PHE A 320 -17.82 3.66 -10.46
N SER A 321 -17.99 2.51 -9.84
CA SER A 321 -19.30 1.93 -9.55
C SER A 321 -19.95 2.62 -8.35
N GLN A 322 -21.22 3.00 -8.46
CA GLN A 322 -21.98 3.57 -7.36
C GLN A 322 -22.69 2.48 -6.53
N ILE A 323 -22.93 2.76 -5.25
CA ILE A 323 -23.62 1.83 -4.33
C ILE A 323 -25.05 1.54 -4.79
N GLU A 324 -25.72 2.52 -5.40
CA GLU A 324 -27.14 2.44 -5.81
C GLU A 324 -27.35 1.71 -7.15
N GLY A 325 -26.29 1.13 -7.74
CA GLY A 325 -26.38 0.47 -9.04
C GLY A 325 -26.32 1.51 -10.18
N GLY A 326 -25.14 2.09 -10.38
CA GLY A 326 -24.88 3.10 -11.41
C GLY A 326 -23.38 3.31 -11.59
N TYR A 327 -23.03 4.26 -12.45
CA TYR A 327 -21.65 4.64 -12.74
C TYR A 327 -21.42 6.12 -12.47
N LEU A 328 -20.29 6.40 -11.82
CA LEU A 328 -19.77 7.73 -11.58
C LEU A 328 -18.75 8.06 -12.69
N ALA A 329 -19.04 9.10 -13.48
CA ALA A 329 -18.08 9.66 -14.40
C ALA A 329 -16.94 10.37 -13.65
N LEU A 330 -15.72 10.28 -14.16
CA LEU A 330 -14.52 10.78 -13.48
C LEU A 330 -14.10 12.18 -13.93
N ASP A 331 -14.91 12.84 -14.75
CA ASP A 331 -14.73 14.21 -15.26
C ASP A 331 -15.46 15.27 -14.41
N VAL A 332 -16.22 14.84 -13.39
CA VAL A 332 -16.89 15.73 -12.43
C VAL A 332 -16.24 15.60 -11.05
N PRO A 333 -15.33 16.53 -10.67
CA PRO A 333 -14.53 16.40 -9.44
C PRO A 333 -15.37 16.35 -8.15
N SER A 334 -16.45 17.15 -8.06
CA SER A 334 -17.32 17.19 -6.88
C SER A 334 -17.95 15.84 -6.57
N ASP A 335 -18.30 15.10 -7.62
CA ASP A 335 -19.03 13.85 -7.49
C ASP A 335 -18.10 12.72 -7.00
N ILE A 336 -16.80 12.81 -7.30
CA ILE A 336 -15.76 11.92 -6.74
C ILE A 336 -15.67 12.08 -5.22
N LEU A 337 -15.67 13.32 -4.72
CA LEU A 337 -15.63 13.59 -3.28
C LEU A 337 -16.89 13.05 -2.59
N ALA A 338 -18.06 13.28 -3.19
CA ALA A 338 -19.34 12.80 -2.65
C ALA A 338 -19.42 11.27 -2.66
N HIS A 339 -18.98 10.64 -3.75
CA HIS A 339 -18.89 9.18 -3.88
C HIS A 339 -18.02 8.56 -2.78
N CYS A 340 -16.83 9.10 -2.56
CA CYS A 340 -15.93 8.61 -1.50
C CYS A 340 -16.51 8.85 -0.10
N ALA A 341 -17.21 9.97 0.13
CA ALA A 341 -17.90 10.21 1.39
C ALA A 341 -19.03 9.19 1.64
N ASN A 342 -19.78 8.84 0.60
CA ASN A 342 -20.86 7.85 0.65
C ASN A 342 -20.34 6.44 0.96
N LEU A 343 -19.19 6.06 0.39
CA LEU A 343 -18.52 4.78 0.69
C LEU A 343 -18.21 4.60 2.19
N LEU A 344 -18.01 5.69 2.94
CA LEU A 344 -17.73 5.64 4.37
C LEU A 344 -18.97 5.32 5.24
N GLY A 345 -20.16 5.24 4.65
CA GLY A 345 -21.40 4.91 5.36
C GLY A 345 -21.97 6.07 6.18
N VAL A 346 -23.30 6.11 6.38
CA VAL A 346 -24.01 7.27 6.98
C VAL A 346 -23.68 7.47 8.46
N ASP A 347 -23.56 6.38 9.22
CA ASP A 347 -23.15 6.41 10.63
C ASP A 347 -22.15 5.27 10.91
N PRO A 348 -20.86 5.46 10.55
CA PRO A 348 -19.86 4.42 10.71
C PRO A 348 -19.48 4.28 12.19
N PRO A 349 -19.20 3.06 12.70
CA PRO A 349 -18.97 2.84 14.13
C PRO A 349 -17.68 3.49 14.67
N LEU A 350 -16.71 3.77 13.80
CA LEU A 350 -15.38 4.29 14.18
C LEU A 350 -15.29 5.81 14.03
N ASP A 351 -14.82 6.51 15.05
CA ASP A 351 -14.69 7.98 15.07
C ASP A 351 -13.79 8.52 13.95
N LEU A 352 -12.71 7.81 13.62
CA LEU A 352 -11.84 8.19 12.50
C LEU A 352 -12.63 8.23 11.18
N VAL A 353 -13.49 7.24 10.96
CA VAL A 353 -14.33 7.14 9.75
C VAL A 353 -15.34 8.29 9.71
N LYS A 354 -15.98 8.58 10.85
CA LYS A 354 -16.90 9.74 11.00
C LYS A 354 -16.19 11.07 10.68
N GLY A 355 -14.98 11.24 11.23
CA GLY A 355 -14.16 12.43 11.03
C GLY A 355 -13.77 12.62 9.55
N VAL A 356 -13.32 11.54 8.90
CA VAL A 356 -12.98 11.57 7.46
C VAL A 356 -14.20 11.89 6.62
N ARG A 357 -15.35 11.23 6.85
CA ARG A 357 -16.60 11.49 6.11
C ARG A 357 -17.01 12.94 6.23
N THR A 358 -17.02 13.48 7.45
CA THR A 358 -17.34 14.89 7.71
C THR A 358 -16.41 15.83 6.96
N LYS A 359 -15.10 15.52 6.92
CA LYS A 359 -14.11 16.31 6.18
C LYS A 359 -14.38 16.29 4.67
N LEU A 360 -14.69 15.13 4.09
CA LEU A 360 -15.03 15.00 2.67
C LEU A 360 -16.31 15.76 2.32
N LEU A 361 -17.38 15.65 3.11
CA LEU A 361 -18.63 16.39 2.87
C LEU A 361 -18.44 17.92 2.91
N LYS A 362 -17.58 18.42 3.82
CA LYS A 362 -17.20 19.84 3.83
C LYS A 362 -16.46 20.26 2.56
N LEU A 363 -15.63 19.37 2.00
CA LEU A 363 -14.96 19.63 0.73
C LEU A 363 -15.93 19.58 -0.45
N VAL A 364 -16.91 18.66 -0.46
CA VAL A 364 -17.99 18.65 -1.46
C VAL A 364 -18.68 20.02 -1.50
N ALA A 365 -19.15 20.52 -0.36
CA ALA A 365 -19.84 21.81 -0.29
C ALA A 365 -18.95 23.01 -0.70
N ARG A 366 -17.63 22.88 -0.58
CA ARG A 366 -16.67 23.92 -0.99
C ARG A 366 -16.40 23.92 -2.49
N TRP A 367 -16.40 22.75 -3.09
CA TRP A 367 -15.99 22.53 -4.48
C TRP A 367 -17.16 22.28 -5.45
N GLN A 368 -18.39 22.24 -4.95
CA GLN A 368 -19.62 22.59 -5.69
C GLN A 368 -19.59 24.09 -6.01
#